data_AF-A0A8T4U8L8-F1
#
_entry.id   AF-A0A8T4U8L8-F1
#
_cell.length_a   1.000
_cell.length_b   1.000
_cell.length_c   1.000
_cell.angle_alpha   90.00
_cell.angle_beta   90.00
_cell.angle_gamma   90.00
#
_symmetry.space_group_name_H-M   'P 1'
#
loop_
_entity.id
_entity.type
_entity.pdbx_description
1 polymer ?
#
loop_
_entity_poly.entity_id
_entity_poly.type
_entity_poly.pdbx_seq_one_letter_code
_entity_poly.pdbx_strand_id
1 'polypeptide(L)'
;MAITQPDLIKFGTLMIFLGIIIIFAGMFFANSENSRSNVKFSVVGMFGFIPFGFGNDKKLFTITLGISVLLMILYVVFFLQQK
;
A
#
# COMPACT_ATOMS: atom_id res chain seq x y z
N MET A 1 11.60 -27.50 25.15
CA MET A 1 11.19 -26.08 25.17
C MET A 1 9.72 -26.03 24.80
N ALA A 2 8.84 -25.66 25.71
CA ALA A 2 7.42 -25.50 25.38
C ALA A 2 7.25 -24.20 24.58
N ILE A 3 6.58 -24.26 23.43
CA ILE A 3 6.23 -23.06 22.67
C ILE A 3 5.19 -22.32 23.50
N THR A 4 5.54 -21.12 23.96
CA THR A 4 4.62 -20.31 24.75
C THR A 4 3.66 -19.57 23.81
N GLN A 5 2.47 -19.19 24.30
CA GLN A 5 1.52 -18.38 23.52
C GLN A 5 2.14 -17.14 22.83
N PRO A 6 3.03 -16.35 23.47
CA PRO A 6 3.65 -15.22 22.80
C PRO A 6 4.61 -15.63 21.67
N ASP A 7 5.21 -16.82 21.71
CA ASP A 7 6.07 -17.31 20.64
C ASP A 7 5.25 -17.66 19.39
N LEU A 8 4.05 -18.23 19.58
CA LEU A 8 3.13 -18.53 18.48
C LEU A 8 2.59 -17.24 17.82
N ILE A 9 2.26 -16.23 18.62
CA ILE A 9 1.81 -14.92 18.11
C ILE A 9 2.93 -14.26 17.31
N LYS A 10 4.17 -14.21 17.84
CA LYS A 10 5.34 -13.66 17.13
C LYS A 10 5.58 -14.37 15.80
N PHE A 11 5.50 -15.70 15.78
CA PHE A 11 5.67 -16.48 14.57
C PHE A 11 4.56 -16.21 13.53
N GLY A 12 3.31 -16.14 13.97
CA GLY A 12 2.17 -15.80 13.10
C GLY A 12 2.31 -14.39 12.51
N THR A 13 2.69 -13.40 13.32
CA THR A 13 2.96 -12.03 12.83
C THR A 13 4.08 -12.02 11.79
N LEU A 14 5.18 -12.74 12.03
CA LEU A 14 6.30 -12.83 11.09
C LEU A 14 5.87 -13.42 9.74
N MET A 15 5.05 -14.48 9.75
CA MET A 15 4.50 -15.08 8.54
C MET A 15 3.61 -14.12 7.75
N ILE A 16 2.79 -13.30 8.44
CA ILE A 16 1.97 -12.27 7.78
C ILE A 16 2.87 -11.24 7.08
N PHE A 17 3.89 -10.73 7.77
CA PHE A 17 4.85 -9.79 7.17
C PHE A 17 5.58 -10.40 5.97
N LEU A 18 6.01 -11.66 6.07
CA LEU A 18 6.65 -12.38 4.97
C LEU A 18 5.72 -12.48 3.75
N GLY A 19 4.45 -12.85 3.97
CA GLY A 19 3.45 -12.93 2.91
C GLY A 19 3.21 -11.58 2.22
N ILE A 20 3.12 -10.49 3.00
CA ILE A 20 3.00 -9.13 2.47
C ILE A 20 4.21 -8.79 1.59
N ILE A 21 5.43 -9.05 2.05
CA ILE A 21 6.66 -8.79 1.28
C ILE A 21 6.65 -9.55 -0.05
N ILE A 22 6.25 -10.84 -0.04
CA ILE A 22 6.17 -11.66 -1.26
C ILE A 22 5.16 -11.08 -2.25
N ILE A 23 4.00 -10.61 -1.77
CA ILE A 23 2.99 -9.98 -2.64
C ILE A 23 3.55 -8.71 -3.28
N PHE A 24 4.20 -7.85 -2.48
CA PHE A 24 4.85 -6.65 -3.01
C PHE A 24 5.92 -6.99 -4.06
N ALA A 25 6.83 -7.93 -3.75
CA ALA A 25 7.84 -8.39 -4.70
C ALA A 25 7.21 -8.91 -6.00
N GLY A 26 6.18 -9.77 -5.89
CA GLY A 26 5.45 -10.29 -7.03
C GLY A 26 4.84 -9.19 -7.91
N MET A 27 4.27 -8.14 -7.31
CA MET A 27 3.75 -6.99 -8.06
C MET A 27 4.83 -6.23 -8.83
N PHE A 28 6.02 -6.06 -8.26
CA PHE A 28 7.13 -5.38 -8.93
C PHE A 28 7.74 -6.22 -10.07
N PHE A 29 7.94 -7.52 -9.84
CA PHE A 29 8.55 -8.42 -10.84
C PHE A 29 7.59 -8.84 -11.96
N ALA A 30 6.27 -8.86 -11.72
CA ALA A 30 5.27 -9.25 -12.71
C ALA A 30 5.25 -8.36 -13.98
N ASN A 31 5.83 -7.16 -13.93
CA ASN A 31 5.95 -6.28 -15.11
C ASN A 31 7.21 -6.54 -15.94
N SER A 32 8.19 -7.29 -15.42
CA SER A 32 9.50 -7.43 -16.08
C SER A 32 9.53 -8.51 -17.16
N GLU A 33 8.63 -9.50 -17.12
CA GLU A 33 8.87 -10.75 -17.87
C GLU A 33 7.86 -11.09 -18.97
N ASN A 34 6.74 -10.39 -19.15
CA ASN A 34 5.88 -10.58 -20.33
C ASN A 34 4.82 -9.48 -20.46
N SER A 35 4.59 -8.98 -21.68
CA SER A 35 3.54 -8.01 -22.03
C SER A 35 2.09 -8.50 -21.82
N ARG A 36 1.88 -9.60 -21.10
CA ARG A 36 0.57 -10.21 -20.76
C ARG A 36 0.29 -10.28 -19.26
N SER A 37 1.09 -9.61 -18.43
CA SER A 37 0.75 -9.47 -17.01
C SER A 37 -0.50 -8.60 -16.86
N ASN A 38 -1.59 -9.21 -16.38
CA ASN A 38 -2.82 -8.50 -16.01
C ASN A 38 -2.75 -7.89 -14.59
N VAL A 39 -1.59 -7.98 -13.93
CA VAL A 39 -1.41 -7.45 -12.58
C VAL A 39 -1.26 -5.93 -12.67
N LYS A 40 -2.27 -5.21 -12.18
CA LYS A 40 -2.27 -3.75 -12.09
C LYS A 40 -2.01 -3.33 -10.66
N PHE A 41 -1.06 -2.43 -10.46
CA PHE A 41 -0.79 -1.83 -9.17
C PHE A 41 -0.68 -0.31 -9.28
N SER A 42 -1.03 0.35 -8.19
CA SER A 42 -0.79 1.76 -7.97
C SER A 42 -0.48 1.97 -6.50
N VAL A 43 0.60 2.70 -6.23
CA VAL A 43 1.05 3.08 -4.90
C VAL A 43 0.95 4.60 -4.81
N VAL A 44 0.25 5.08 -3.80
CA VAL A 44 0.07 6.51 -3.55
C VAL A 44 0.39 6.78 -2.08
N GLY A 45 1.09 7.88 -1.83
CA GLY A 45 1.46 8.39 -0.52
C GLY A 45 1.29 9.90 -0.46
N MET A 46 1.65 10.47 0.68
CA MET A 46 1.59 11.92 0.91
C MET A 46 2.91 12.42 1.46
N PHE A 47 3.45 13.48 0.87
CA PHE A 47 4.62 14.19 1.36
C PHE A 47 4.15 15.54 1.89
N GLY A 48 3.95 15.63 3.21
CA GLY A 48 3.20 16.73 3.80
C GLY A 48 1.77 16.79 3.25
N PHE A 49 1.40 17.90 2.61
CA PHE A 49 0.10 18.10 1.95
C PHE A 49 0.14 17.87 0.44
N ILE A 50 1.13 17.14 -0.07
CA ILE A 50 1.25 16.86 -1.50
C ILE A 50 1.06 15.35 -1.72
N PRO A 51 -0.05 14.91 -2.33
CA PRO A 51 -0.22 13.52 -2.69
C PRO A 51 0.71 13.18 -3.86
N PHE A 52 1.43 12.07 -3.74
CA PHE A 52 2.38 11.58 -4.74
C PHE A 52 2.20 10.08 -4.94
N GLY A 53 2.65 9.53 -6.06
CA GLY A 53 2.59 8.09 -6.26
C GLY A 53 3.15 7.64 -7.60
N PHE A 54 3.10 6.32 -7.80
CA PHE A 54 3.48 5.66 -9.04
C PHE A 54 2.66 4.38 -9.23
N GLY A 55 2.51 3.93 -10.48
CA GLY A 55 1.77 2.72 -10.80
C GLY A 55 2.00 2.30 -12.24
N ASN A 56 1.64 1.07 -12.57
CA ASN A 56 1.78 0.53 -13.93
C ASN A 56 0.52 0.72 -14.80
N ASP A 57 -0.63 1.05 -14.19
CA ASP A 57 -1.88 1.31 -14.90
C ASP A 57 -2.35 2.76 -14.66
N LYS A 58 -2.48 3.53 -15.75
CA LYS A 58 -2.85 4.94 -15.69
C LYS A 58 -4.23 5.16 -15.05
N LYS A 59 -5.21 4.30 -15.33
CA LYS A 59 -6.58 4.46 -14.80
C LYS A 59 -6.59 4.20 -13.30
N LEU A 60 -5.94 3.12 -12.86
CA LEU A 60 -5.79 2.78 -11.44
C LEU A 60 -4.99 3.87 -10.71
N PHE A 61 -3.93 4.39 -11.32
CA PHE A 61 -3.14 5.49 -10.78
C PHE A 61 -3.97 6.76 -10.58
N THR A 62 -4.70 7.21 -11.60
CA THR A 62 -5.56 8.41 -11.48
C THR A 62 -6.64 8.25 -10.41
N ILE A 63 -7.28 7.08 -10.33
CA ILE A 63 -8.30 6.81 -9.30
C ILE A 63 -7.68 6.86 -7.91
N THR A 64 -6.59 6.14 -7.68
CA THR A 64 -5.93 6.09 -6.36
C THR A 64 -5.34 7.43 -5.95
N LEU A 65 -4.79 8.20 -6.88
CA LEU A 65 -4.32 9.56 -6.64
C LEU A 65 -5.49 10.49 -6.27
N GLY A 66 -6.62 10.40 -6.98
CA GLY A 66 -7.83 11.15 -6.66
C GLY A 66 -8.38 10.84 -5.27
N ILE A 67 -8.36 9.57 -4.85
CA ILE A 67 -8.72 9.17 -3.48
C ILE A 67 -7.77 9.78 -2.45
N SER A 68 -6.46 9.77 -2.72
CA SER A 68 -5.48 10.39 -1.81
C SER A 68 -5.67 11.90 -1.67
N VAL A 69 -5.96 12.61 -2.76
CA VAL A 69 -6.32 14.04 -2.72
C VAL A 69 -7.59 14.27 -1.90
N LEU A 70 -8.62 13.44 -2.09
CA LEU A 70 -9.87 13.54 -1.32
C LEU A 70 -9.64 13.36 0.18
N LEU A 71 -8.86 12.34 0.57
CA LEU A 71 -8.50 12.08 1.96
C LEU A 71 -7.69 13.23 2.56
N MET A 72 -6.78 13.82 1.79
CA MET A 72 -6.03 15.00 2.22
C MET A 72 -6.95 16.19 2.50
N ILE A 73 -7.92 16.46 1.62
CA ILE A 73 -8.89 17.55 1.83
C ILE A 73 -9.69 17.29 3.11
N LEU A 74 -10.20 16.08 3.31
CA LEU A 74 -10.92 15.71 4.52
C LEU A 74 -10.06 15.89 5.77
N TYR A 75 -8.79 15.47 5.73
CA TYR A 75 -7.85 15.65 6.82
C TYR A 75 -7.66 17.13 7.17
N VAL A 76 -7.45 17.99 6.16
CA VAL A 76 -7.28 19.44 6.37
C VAL A 76 -8.54 20.06 6.95
N VAL A 77 -9.72 19.74 6.42
CA VAL A 77 -11.00 20.26 6.94
C VAL A 77 -11.21 19.84 8.39
N PHE A 78 -10.98 18.57 8.71
CA PHE A 78 -11.13 18.05 10.06
C PHE A 78 -10.12 18.68 11.03
N PHE A 79 -8.87 18.86 10.61
CA PHE A 79 -7.85 19.54 11.39
C PHE A 79 -8.21 21.01 11.68
N LEU A 80 -8.80 21.71 10.69
CA LEU A 80 -9.27 23.09 10.87
C LEU A 80 -10.47 23.19 11.83
N GLN A 81 -11.32 22.16 11.93
CA GLN A 81 -12.47 22.14 12.84
C GLN A 81 -12.10 21.87 14.30
N GLN A 82 -10.95 21.25 14.57
CA GLN A 82 -10.48 20.96 15.93
C GLN A 82 -9.68 22.12 16.57
N LYS A 83 -9.54 23.23 15.86
CA LYS A 83 -9.02 24.50 16.39
C LYS A 83 -10.17 25.40 16.81
#